data_AF-A0A8W8HKU8-F1
#
_entry.id   AF-A0A8W8HKU8-F1
#
_cell.length_a   1.000
_cell.length_b   1.000
_cell.length_c   1.000
_cell.angle_alpha   90.00
_cell.angle_beta   90.00
_cell.angle_gamma   90.00
#
_symmetry.space_group_name_H-M   'P 1'
#
loop_
_entity.id
_entity.type
_entity.pdbx_description
1 polymer ?
#
loop_
_entity_poly.entity_id
_entity_poly.type
_entity_poly.pdbx_seq_one_letter_code
_entity_poly.pdbx_strand_id
1 'polypeptide(L)'
;MLTVAKLKDSRGGKPYAQPLKVKVCAVGNIQNYQIDSGEKKECVTVGMGDATDAIKGTLYDTSKLKTLTGDSTVILMNYIFKNEGEPAIVITKNTKVLKTGTMEVPQDILEKGKRIANPPPAVTRPIKAVKTSPVKSLVSVKGRVVSEDMTKTVKVKGVDVNVKSVALKDETDSIKVSLWRNLSDSSIVGKYLSITNVVVTSFNEEISVSTTSKSILEECEPPVSQIHGSAIAFEKTELNISLLMNVHDEYATYEVPICMIAAALDCNTEDIETELQNNLPLQCSFILKDSTVEEIISITKSS
;
A
#
# COMPACT_ATOMS: atom_id res chain seq x y z
N MET A 1 -31.05 -26.63 -9.55
CA MET A 1 -29.75 -26.14 -10.04
C MET A 1 -28.82 -26.02 -8.84
N LEU A 2 -27.53 -26.32 -8.99
CA LEU A 2 -26.56 -26.16 -7.90
C LEU A 2 -26.45 -24.66 -7.54
N THR A 3 -26.35 -24.33 -6.26
CA THR A 3 -26.18 -22.94 -5.77
C THR A 3 -24.78 -22.74 -5.22
N VAL A 4 -24.36 -21.49 -5.11
CA VAL A 4 -23.04 -21.12 -4.58
C VAL A 4 -22.90 -21.56 -3.13
N ALA A 5 -23.90 -21.32 -2.27
CA ALA A 5 -23.87 -21.78 -0.87
C ALA A 5 -23.68 -23.30 -0.77
N LYS A 6 -24.47 -24.08 -1.52
CA LYS A 6 -24.36 -25.54 -1.54
C LYS A 6 -23.02 -26.02 -2.09
N LEU A 7 -22.44 -25.30 -3.05
CA LEU A 7 -21.10 -25.61 -3.56
C LEU A 7 -20.05 -25.39 -2.46
N LYS A 8 -20.13 -24.31 -1.67
CA LYS A 8 -19.17 -24.05 -0.59
C LYS A 8 -19.19 -25.11 0.51
N ASP A 9 -20.35 -25.72 0.77
CA ASP A 9 -20.49 -26.82 1.73
C ASP A 9 -19.93 -28.15 1.21
N SER A 10 -19.63 -28.25 -0.10
CA SER A 10 -19.15 -29.49 -0.71
C SER A 10 -17.68 -29.77 -0.36
N ARG A 11 -17.35 -31.05 -0.17
CA ARG A 11 -15.99 -31.52 0.10
C ARG A 11 -15.41 -32.18 -1.15
N GLY A 12 -14.28 -31.68 -1.64
CA GLY A 12 -13.46 -32.35 -2.65
C GLY A 12 -13.10 -31.50 -3.86
N GLY A 13 -11.81 -31.51 -4.21
CA GLY A 13 -11.22 -30.84 -5.38
C GLY A 13 -11.34 -31.64 -6.68
N LYS A 14 -12.56 -32.03 -7.08
CA LYS A 14 -12.82 -32.71 -8.36
C LYS A 14 -13.45 -31.75 -9.38
N PRO A 15 -13.33 -31.99 -10.69
CA PRO A 15 -14.11 -31.26 -11.68
C PRO A 15 -15.61 -31.47 -11.46
N TYR A 16 -16.36 -30.37 -11.31
CA TYR A 16 -17.81 -30.41 -11.15
C TYR A 16 -18.48 -30.41 -12.52
N ALA A 17 -19.15 -31.51 -12.83
CA ALA A 17 -19.95 -31.64 -14.06
C ALA A 17 -21.32 -30.96 -13.95
N GLN A 18 -21.82 -30.75 -12.71
CA GLN A 18 -23.11 -30.09 -12.49
C GLN A 18 -23.04 -28.61 -12.89
N PRO A 19 -23.97 -28.13 -13.74
CA PRO A 19 -24.05 -26.73 -14.11
C PRO A 19 -24.28 -25.82 -12.91
N LEU A 20 -23.47 -24.77 -12.81
CA LEU A 20 -23.63 -23.69 -11.85
C LEU A 20 -23.97 -22.40 -12.61
N LYS A 21 -25.15 -21.83 -12.35
CA LYS A 21 -25.56 -20.55 -12.91
C LYS A 21 -25.18 -19.43 -11.94
N VAL A 22 -24.44 -18.44 -12.41
CA VAL A 22 -23.96 -17.30 -11.60
C VAL A 22 -24.01 -16.02 -12.41
N LYS A 23 -24.15 -14.89 -11.71
CA LYS A 23 -23.93 -13.55 -12.24
C LYS A 23 -22.48 -13.12 -11.94
N VAL A 24 -21.80 -12.59 -12.95
CA VAL A 24 -20.49 -11.96 -12.80
C VAL A 24 -20.68 -10.58 -12.16
N CYS A 25 -20.23 -10.44 -10.93
CA CYS A 25 -20.35 -9.21 -10.15
C CYS A 25 -19.24 -8.20 -10.52
N ALA A 26 -18.02 -8.70 -10.74
CA ALA A 26 -16.88 -7.91 -11.19
C ALA A 26 -15.76 -8.80 -11.74
N VAL A 27 -14.90 -8.20 -12.54
CA VAL A 27 -13.66 -8.81 -13.06
C VAL A 27 -12.50 -7.98 -12.54
N GLY A 28 -11.50 -8.64 -11.98
CA GLY A 28 -10.28 -8.00 -11.48
C GLY A 28 -9.24 -7.77 -12.57
N ASN A 29 -8.09 -7.23 -12.17
CA ASN A 29 -6.98 -6.98 -13.08
C ASN A 29 -6.28 -8.27 -13.52
N ILE A 30 -5.71 -8.26 -14.72
CA ILE A 30 -4.86 -9.33 -15.22
C ILE A 30 -3.56 -9.39 -14.41
N GLN A 31 -3.27 -10.56 -13.87
CA GLN A 31 -2.05 -10.84 -13.12
C GLN A 31 -1.15 -11.76 -13.94
N ASN A 32 0.09 -11.34 -14.13
CA ASN A 32 1.11 -12.15 -14.79
C ASN A 32 1.83 -13.00 -13.75
N TYR A 33 2.00 -14.29 -14.04
CA TYR A 33 2.77 -15.22 -13.22
C TYR A 33 3.60 -16.13 -14.11
N GLN A 34 4.63 -16.74 -13.55
CA GLN A 34 5.49 -17.69 -14.25
C GLN A 34 5.33 -19.06 -13.61
N ILE A 35 5.11 -20.08 -14.44
CA ILE A 35 5.05 -21.47 -13.98
C ILE A 35 6.46 -22.09 -13.93
N ASP A 36 6.60 -23.23 -13.27
CA ASP A 36 7.92 -23.87 -13.04
C ASP A 36 8.65 -24.26 -14.35
N SER A 37 7.94 -24.32 -15.49
CA SER A 37 8.54 -24.50 -16.82
C SER A 37 9.17 -23.22 -17.41
N GLY A 38 9.04 -22.09 -16.71
CA GLY A 38 9.51 -20.78 -17.17
C GLY A 38 8.52 -20.02 -18.06
N GLU A 39 7.39 -20.63 -18.45
CA GLU A 39 6.36 -19.99 -19.27
C GLU A 39 5.61 -18.90 -18.48
N LYS A 40 5.46 -17.71 -19.08
CA LYS A 40 4.62 -16.63 -18.52
C LYS A 40 3.15 -16.89 -18.84
N LYS A 41 2.31 -16.81 -17.82
CA LYS A 41 0.86 -17.00 -17.92
C LYS A 41 0.12 -15.87 -17.23
N GLU A 42 -1.12 -15.71 -17.64
CA GLU A 42 -2.05 -14.73 -17.09
C GLU A 42 -3.10 -15.43 -16.24
N CYS A 43 -3.51 -14.77 -15.16
CA CYS A 43 -4.71 -15.14 -14.44
C CYS A 43 -5.52 -13.91 -14.02
N VAL A 44 -6.82 -14.10 -13.84
CA VAL A 44 -7.74 -13.03 -13.44
C VAL A 44 -8.61 -13.54 -12.31
N THR A 45 -8.83 -12.69 -11.30
CA THR A 45 -9.83 -12.97 -10.25
C THR A 45 -11.18 -12.42 -10.69
N VAL A 46 -12.22 -13.24 -10.63
CA VAL A 46 -13.60 -12.87 -10.99
C VAL A 46 -14.49 -13.05 -9.76
N GLY A 47 -15.24 -12.03 -9.41
CA GLY A 47 -16.25 -12.10 -8.37
C GLY A 47 -17.57 -12.54 -8.99
N MET A 48 -18.12 -13.66 -8.54
CA MET A 48 -19.38 -14.22 -9.07
C MET A 48 -20.34 -14.48 -7.93
N GLY A 49 -21.64 -14.47 -8.18
CA GLY A 49 -22.63 -14.78 -7.16
C GLY A 49 -23.94 -15.29 -7.73
N ASP A 50 -24.74 -15.91 -6.88
CA ASP A 50 -26.14 -16.23 -7.14
C ASP A 50 -27.01 -15.65 -6.02
N ALA A 51 -28.29 -16.02 -5.96
CA ALA A 51 -29.20 -15.55 -4.91
C ALA A 51 -28.81 -15.99 -3.48
N THR A 52 -27.84 -16.90 -3.33
CA THR A 52 -27.46 -17.50 -2.04
C THR A 52 -26.14 -16.99 -1.49
N ASP A 53 -25.12 -16.81 -2.34
CA ASP A 53 -23.82 -16.27 -1.90
C ASP A 53 -22.93 -15.82 -3.09
N ALA A 54 -21.83 -15.14 -2.78
CA ALA A 54 -20.75 -14.80 -3.71
C ALA A 54 -19.54 -15.74 -3.55
N ILE A 55 -18.82 -15.99 -4.64
CA ILE A 55 -17.65 -16.87 -4.70
C ILE A 55 -16.57 -16.30 -5.62
N LYS A 56 -15.32 -16.62 -5.27
CA LYS A 56 -14.14 -16.29 -6.06
C LYS A 56 -14.00 -17.22 -7.26
N GLY A 57 -13.79 -16.64 -8.43
CA GLY A 57 -13.35 -17.32 -9.65
C GLY A 57 -11.89 -17.01 -9.93
N THR A 58 -11.07 -18.02 -10.16
CA THR A 58 -9.70 -17.85 -10.67
C THR A 58 -9.68 -18.31 -12.12
N LEU A 59 -9.60 -17.36 -13.04
CA LEU A 59 -9.56 -17.59 -14.48
C LEU A 59 -8.12 -17.71 -14.97
N TYR A 60 -7.76 -18.88 -15.51
CA TYR A 60 -6.46 -19.11 -16.16
C TYR A 60 -6.53 -19.05 -17.70
N ASP A 61 -7.73 -19.02 -18.26
CA ASP A 61 -7.97 -18.92 -19.70
C ASP A 61 -8.62 -17.57 -20.03
N THR A 62 -7.80 -16.56 -20.29
CA THR A 62 -8.24 -15.17 -20.53
C THR A 62 -9.11 -15.04 -21.78
N SER A 63 -9.10 -16.01 -22.70
CA SER A 63 -10.00 -16.03 -23.86
C SER A 63 -11.48 -16.03 -23.47
N LYS A 64 -11.81 -16.54 -22.27
CA LYS A 64 -13.18 -16.61 -21.75
C LYS A 64 -13.68 -15.28 -21.16
N LEU A 65 -12.84 -14.26 -21.02
CA LEU A 65 -13.24 -12.91 -20.58
C LEU A 65 -14.29 -12.28 -21.50
N LYS A 66 -14.31 -12.65 -22.79
CA LYS A 66 -15.35 -12.22 -23.75
C LYS A 66 -16.76 -12.61 -23.32
N THR A 67 -16.87 -13.64 -22.48
CA THR A 67 -18.15 -14.14 -21.95
C THR A 67 -18.35 -13.78 -20.48
N LEU A 68 -17.26 -13.63 -19.71
CA LEU A 68 -17.25 -13.22 -18.31
C LEU A 68 -17.09 -11.71 -18.18
N THR A 69 -18.03 -10.93 -18.69
CA THR A 69 -18.04 -9.46 -18.52
C THR A 69 -18.82 -9.07 -17.27
N GLY A 70 -18.57 -7.89 -16.72
CA GLY A 70 -19.40 -7.33 -15.64
C GLY A 70 -20.88 -7.44 -15.98
N ASP A 71 -21.69 -7.83 -14.99
CA ASP A 71 -23.14 -8.06 -15.08
C ASP A 71 -23.63 -9.22 -15.95
N SER A 72 -22.74 -9.92 -16.66
CA SER A 72 -23.14 -11.11 -17.43
C SER A 72 -23.64 -12.24 -16.52
N THR A 73 -24.68 -12.94 -16.95
CA THR A 73 -25.13 -14.18 -16.30
C THR A 73 -24.66 -15.36 -17.14
N VAL A 74 -23.95 -16.29 -16.50
CA VAL A 74 -23.31 -17.42 -17.17
C VAL A 74 -23.63 -18.74 -16.48
N ILE A 75 -23.55 -19.82 -17.25
CA ILE A 75 -23.48 -21.19 -16.73
C ILE A 75 -22.04 -21.69 -16.84
N LEU A 76 -21.52 -22.16 -15.72
CA LEU A 76 -20.22 -22.82 -15.62
C LEU A 76 -20.42 -24.34 -15.57
N MET A 77 -19.67 -25.06 -16.40
CA MET A 77 -19.58 -26.53 -16.37
C MET A 77 -18.12 -26.97 -16.47
N ASN A 78 -17.79 -28.13 -15.92
CA ASN A 78 -16.42 -28.67 -15.89
C ASN A 78 -15.43 -27.68 -15.25
N TYR A 79 -15.88 -26.96 -14.23
CA TYR A 79 -15.01 -26.12 -13.41
C TYR A 79 -14.42 -26.96 -12.29
N ILE A 80 -13.27 -26.52 -11.76
CA ILE A 80 -12.65 -27.16 -10.60
C ILE A 80 -13.03 -26.32 -9.39
N PHE A 81 -13.60 -26.91 -8.34
CA PHE A 81 -13.85 -26.21 -7.09
C PHE A 81 -12.74 -26.55 -6.09
N LYS A 82 -12.17 -25.54 -5.46
CA LYS A 82 -11.18 -25.67 -4.39
C LYS A 82 -11.80 -25.18 -3.08
N ASN A 83 -11.76 -26.02 -2.05
CA ASN A 83 -12.27 -25.71 -0.71
C ASN A 83 -11.17 -25.78 0.37
N GLU A 84 -9.91 -25.89 -0.02
CA GLU A 84 -8.76 -25.84 0.89
C GLU A 84 -8.34 -24.37 1.09
N GLY A 85 -8.87 -23.73 2.13
CA GLY A 85 -8.67 -22.32 2.40
C GLY A 85 -9.86 -21.46 1.96
N GLU A 86 -9.62 -20.44 1.13
CA GLU A 86 -10.68 -19.61 0.58
C GLU A 86 -11.42 -20.35 -0.56
N PRO A 87 -12.74 -20.60 -0.44
CA PRO A 87 -13.49 -21.32 -1.47
C PRO A 87 -13.43 -20.63 -2.83
N ALA A 88 -12.99 -21.35 -3.86
CA ALA A 88 -12.77 -20.78 -5.18
C ALA A 88 -13.12 -21.74 -6.33
N ILE A 89 -13.69 -21.18 -7.39
CA ILE A 89 -13.92 -21.83 -8.67
C ILE A 89 -12.73 -21.55 -9.57
N VAL A 90 -12.03 -22.58 -10.03
CA VAL A 90 -10.95 -22.47 -11.00
C VAL A 90 -11.49 -22.72 -12.40
N ILE A 91 -11.37 -21.70 -13.25
CA ILE A 91 -11.83 -21.69 -14.64
C ILE A 91 -10.60 -21.91 -15.53
N THR A 92 -10.56 -23.06 -16.19
CA THR A 92 -9.46 -23.48 -17.06
C THR A 92 -9.94 -23.60 -18.50
N LYS A 93 -9.04 -23.96 -19.44
CA LYS A 93 -9.42 -24.28 -20.83
C LYS A 93 -10.58 -25.28 -20.94
N ASN A 94 -10.66 -26.25 -20.02
CA ASN A 94 -11.67 -27.31 -20.02
C ASN A 94 -13.03 -26.85 -19.47
N THR A 95 -13.07 -25.71 -18.77
CA THR A 95 -14.29 -25.15 -18.22
C THR A 95 -15.13 -24.53 -19.34
N LYS A 96 -16.38 -24.97 -19.45
CA LYS A 96 -17.35 -24.37 -20.37
C LYS A 96 -18.01 -23.19 -19.67
N VAL A 97 -17.98 -22.04 -20.32
CA VAL A 97 -18.65 -20.81 -19.89
C VAL A 97 -19.68 -20.47 -20.96
N LEU A 98 -20.96 -20.56 -20.61
CA LEU A 98 -22.07 -20.40 -21.55
C LEU A 98 -22.91 -19.20 -21.13
N LYS A 99 -23.29 -18.34 -22.08
CA LYS A 99 -24.26 -17.28 -21.82
C LYS A 99 -25.63 -17.89 -21.54
N THR A 100 -26.39 -17.28 -20.64
CA THR A 100 -27.74 -17.74 -20.29
C THR A 100 -28.64 -16.56 -19.96
N GLY A 101 -29.93 -16.83 -19.73
CA GLY A 101 -30.88 -15.81 -19.28
C GLY A 101 -30.44 -15.17 -17.97
N THR A 102 -30.85 -13.92 -17.76
CA THR A 102 -30.48 -13.11 -16.59
C THR A 102 -30.82 -13.79 -15.27
N MET A 103 -30.16 -13.34 -14.20
CA MET A 103 -30.39 -13.76 -12.83
C MET A 103 -30.41 -12.52 -11.93
N GLU A 104 -31.41 -12.45 -11.06
CA GLU A 104 -31.42 -11.48 -9.98
C GLU A 104 -30.52 -11.97 -8.85
N VAL A 105 -29.64 -11.08 -8.38
CA VAL A 105 -28.73 -11.32 -7.28
C VAL A 105 -28.89 -10.17 -6.29
N PRO A 106 -29.10 -10.46 -5.00
CA PRO A 106 -29.19 -9.46 -3.95
C PRO A 106 -28.01 -8.47 -3.96
N GLN A 107 -28.27 -7.20 -3.63
CA GLN A 107 -27.27 -6.13 -3.71
C GLN A 107 -26.06 -6.38 -2.79
N ASP A 108 -26.28 -6.94 -1.61
CA ASP A 108 -25.24 -7.33 -0.67
C ASP A 108 -24.30 -8.40 -1.26
N ILE A 109 -24.85 -9.36 -2.00
CA ILE A 109 -24.06 -10.39 -2.70
C ILE A 109 -23.31 -9.78 -3.89
N LEU A 110 -23.91 -8.84 -4.63
CA LEU A 110 -23.22 -8.11 -5.71
C LEU A 110 -22.01 -7.34 -5.16
N GLU A 111 -22.19 -6.60 -4.06
CA GLU A 111 -21.10 -5.86 -3.41
C GLU A 111 -20.03 -6.81 -2.85
N LYS A 112 -20.43 -7.95 -2.26
CA LYS A 112 -19.50 -8.99 -1.83
C LYS A 112 -18.68 -9.54 -3.01
N GLY A 113 -19.33 -9.84 -4.14
CA GLY A 113 -18.67 -10.27 -5.36
C GLY A 113 -17.69 -9.23 -5.91
N LYS A 114 -18.07 -7.95 -5.93
CA LYS A 114 -17.18 -6.84 -6.32
C LYS A 114 -15.91 -6.80 -5.46
N ARG A 115 -16.06 -6.91 -4.14
CA ARG A 115 -14.94 -6.95 -3.18
C ARG A 115 -14.06 -8.20 -3.33
N ILE A 116 -14.61 -9.33 -3.78
CA ILE A 116 -13.82 -10.53 -4.07
C ILE A 116 -12.93 -10.32 -5.30
N ALA A 117 -13.47 -9.73 -6.37
CA ALA A 117 -12.71 -9.46 -7.59
C ALA A 117 -11.64 -8.39 -7.36
N ASN A 118 -12.03 -7.31 -6.68
CA ASN A 118 -11.24 -6.12 -6.43
C ASN A 118 -11.28 -5.82 -4.92
N PRO A 119 -10.46 -6.52 -4.12
CA PRO A 119 -10.41 -6.27 -2.69
C PRO A 119 -9.93 -4.84 -2.42
N PRO A 120 -10.52 -4.14 -1.44
CA PRO A 120 -10.02 -2.83 -1.05
C PRO A 120 -8.56 -2.95 -0.62
N PRO A 121 -7.74 -1.89 -0.80
CA PRO A 121 -6.39 -1.86 -0.28
C PRO A 121 -6.38 -2.17 1.22
N ALA A 122 -5.32 -2.85 1.68
CA ALA A 122 -5.12 -3.07 3.10
C ALA A 122 -5.08 -1.73 3.86
N VAL A 123 -5.55 -1.74 5.10
CA VAL A 123 -5.59 -0.54 5.94
C VAL A 123 -4.17 -0.02 6.16
N THR A 124 -3.98 1.29 5.98
CA THR A 124 -2.72 1.95 6.30
C THR A 124 -2.56 2.05 7.80
N ARG A 125 -1.40 1.62 8.31
CA ARG A 125 -1.08 1.62 9.75
C ARG A 125 0.24 2.35 10.00
N PRO A 126 0.41 3.01 11.16
CA PRO A 126 1.71 3.50 11.59
C PRO A 126 2.72 2.36 11.71
N ILE A 127 3.98 2.64 11.39
CA ILE A 127 5.04 1.63 11.29
C ILE A 127 5.25 0.89 12.61
N LYS A 128 5.19 1.59 13.74
CA LYS A 128 5.26 0.97 15.08
C LYS A 128 4.17 -0.10 15.28
N ALA A 129 2.95 0.16 14.81
CA ALA A 129 1.85 -0.79 14.90
C ALA A 129 2.02 -1.97 13.93
N VAL A 130 2.68 -1.76 12.79
CA VAL A 130 2.99 -2.85 11.84
C VAL A 130 3.93 -3.87 12.45
N LYS A 131 4.94 -3.45 13.22
CA LYS A 131 5.88 -4.37 13.90
C LYS A 131 5.20 -5.33 14.88
N THR A 132 4.04 -4.96 15.41
CA THR A 132 3.22 -5.80 16.30
C THR A 132 2.16 -6.63 15.55
N SER A 133 2.08 -6.50 14.23
CA SER A 133 1.07 -7.20 13.43
C SER A 133 1.44 -8.67 13.22
N PRO A 134 0.46 -9.59 13.10
CA PRO A 134 0.75 -10.99 12.83
C PRO A 134 1.53 -11.19 11.53
N VAL A 135 2.51 -12.09 11.54
CA VAL A 135 3.26 -12.47 10.33
C VAL A 135 2.29 -13.02 9.28
N LYS A 136 2.56 -12.72 8.00
CA LYS A 136 1.70 -13.00 6.82
C LYS A 136 0.42 -12.16 6.73
N SER A 137 0.20 -11.21 7.64
CA SER A 137 -0.88 -10.23 7.47
C SER A 137 -0.55 -9.23 6.35
N LEU A 138 -1.59 -8.73 5.68
CA LEU A 138 -1.49 -7.67 4.69
C LEU A 138 -1.80 -6.33 5.35
N VAL A 139 -0.90 -5.37 5.20
CA VAL A 139 -1.02 -4.00 5.70
C VAL A 139 -0.61 -3.01 4.62
N SER A 140 -0.91 -1.74 4.81
CA SER A 140 -0.32 -0.64 4.03
C SER A 140 0.48 0.26 4.96
N VAL A 141 1.54 0.88 4.43
CA VAL A 141 2.44 1.76 5.19
C VAL A 141 2.68 3.05 4.42
N LYS A 142 2.92 4.14 5.17
CA LYS A 142 3.38 5.42 4.63
C LYS A 142 4.63 5.85 5.37
N GLY A 143 5.50 6.59 4.70
CA GLY A 143 6.69 7.15 5.33
C GLY A 143 7.69 7.68 4.32
N ARG A 144 8.76 8.28 4.85
CA ARG A 144 9.89 8.75 4.08
C ARG A 144 10.91 7.64 3.89
N VAL A 145 11.42 7.48 2.67
CA VAL A 145 12.52 6.55 2.42
C VAL A 145 13.83 7.19 2.88
N VAL A 146 14.41 6.68 3.97
CA VAL A 146 15.64 7.22 4.55
C VAL A 146 16.90 6.60 3.97
N SER A 147 16.82 5.38 3.46
CA SER A 147 17.92 4.70 2.79
C SER A 147 17.42 3.62 1.83
N GLU A 148 18.25 3.30 0.84
CA GLU A 148 18.04 2.17 -0.07
C GLU A 148 19.32 1.33 -0.20
N ASP A 149 19.15 0.01 -0.23
CA ASP A 149 20.22 -0.93 -0.55
C ASP A 149 20.42 -1.01 -2.08
N MET A 150 21.59 -1.50 -2.50
CA MET A 150 21.77 -1.92 -3.89
C MET A 150 20.78 -3.03 -4.27
N THR A 151 20.24 -2.96 -5.49
CA THR A 151 19.39 -4.02 -6.03
C THR A 151 20.18 -5.33 -6.10
N LYS A 152 19.62 -6.38 -5.51
CA LYS A 152 20.17 -7.74 -5.52
C LYS A 152 19.34 -8.60 -6.46
N THR A 153 19.98 -9.53 -7.14
CA THR A 153 19.28 -10.55 -7.93
C THR A 153 19.26 -11.86 -7.13
N VAL A 154 18.06 -12.40 -6.92
CA VAL A 154 17.85 -13.66 -6.19
C VAL A 154 17.16 -14.67 -7.10
N LYS A 155 17.52 -15.95 -6.95
CA LYS A 155 16.85 -17.03 -7.68
C LYS A 155 15.59 -17.47 -6.95
N VAL A 156 14.43 -17.23 -7.55
CA VAL A 156 13.14 -17.75 -7.10
C VAL A 156 12.69 -18.81 -8.09
N LYS A 157 12.66 -20.08 -7.65
CA LYS A 157 12.30 -21.23 -8.50
C LYS A 157 13.11 -21.31 -9.81
N GLY A 158 14.41 -21.01 -9.72
CA GLY A 158 15.32 -21.04 -10.88
C GLY A 158 15.29 -19.80 -11.77
N VAL A 159 14.42 -18.83 -11.49
CA VAL A 159 14.34 -17.55 -12.23
C VAL A 159 15.03 -16.46 -11.43
N ASP A 160 15.88 -15.69 -12.10
CA ASP A 160 16.50 -14.50 -11.53
C ASP A 160 15.47 -13.38 -11.35
N VAL A 161 15.32 -12.90 -10.12
CA VAL A 161 14.36 -11.85 -9.74
C VAL A 161 15.09 -10.77 -8.96
N ASN A 162 14.87 -9.52 -9.36
CA ASN A 162 15.42 -8.37 -8.65
C ASN A 162 14.65 -8.08 -7.36
N VAL A 163 15.40 -7.80 -6.30
CA VAL A 163 14.90 -7.36 -5.00
C VAL A 163 15.76 -6.21 -4.48
N LYS A 164 15.12 -5.16 -4.00
CA LYS A 164 15.77 -4.02 -3.34
C LYS A 164 15.17 -3.85 -1.95
N SER A 165 16.00 -3.64 -0.95
CA SER A 165 15.53 -3.28 0.39
C SER A 165 15.61 -1.78 0.58
N VAL A 166 14.57 -1.18 1.16
CA VAL A 166 14.55 0.23 1.54
C VAL A 166 14.14 0.39 3.00
N ALA A 167 14.66 1.40 3.68
CA ALA A 167 14.22 1.77 5.02
C ALA A 167 13.17 2.87 4.90
N LEU A 168 11.94 2.58 5.35
CA LEU A 168 10.84 3.52 5.39
C LEU A 168 10.65 3.99 6.83
N LYS A 169 10.59 5.30 7.05
CA LYS A 169 10.43 5.90 8.38
C LYS A 169 9.19 6.80 8.43
N ASP A 170 8.42 6.68 9.50
CA ASP A 170 7.35 7.60 9.86
C ASP A 170 7.65 8.22 11.24
N GLU A 171 6.71 8.99 11.78
CA GLU A 171 6.82 9.61 13.10
C GLU A 171 6.85 8.59 14.26
N THR A 172 6.46 7.34 14.01
CA THR A 172 6.33 6.30 15.04
C THR A 172 7.51 5.35 15.10
N ASP A 173 8.10 4.98 13.96
CA ASP A 173 9.23 4.05 13.86
C ASP A 173 9.82 3.98 12.42
N SER A 174 10.82 3.13 12.20
CA SER A 174 11.37 2.76 10.90
C SER A 174 11.21 1.26 10.63
N ILE A 175 10.96 0.89 9.37
CA ILE A 175 10.83 -0.51 8.94
C ILE A 175 11.51 -0.76 7.59
N LYS A 176 12.08 -1.95 7.47
CA LYS A 176 12.63 -2.45 6.22
C LYS A 176 11.53 -2.94 5.29
N VAL A 177 11.52 -2.44 4.06
CA VAL A 177 10.60 -2.85 2.98
C VAL A 177 11.37 -3.54 1.87
N SER A 178 11.02 -4.78 1.56
CA SER A 178 11.55 -5.52 0.40
C SER A 178 10.69 -5.26 -0.84
N LEU A 179 11.26 -4.56 -1.82
CA LEU A 179 10.67 -4.24 -3.12
C LEU A 179 11.07 -5.32 -4.13
N TRP A 180 10.10 -5.94 -4.79
CA TRP A 180 10.33 -7.01 -5.76
C TRP A 180 10.07 -6.57 -7.20
N ARG A 181 10.80 -7.17 -8.15
CA ARG A 181 10.59 -7.03 -9.60
C ARG A 181 10.68 -5.55 -10.03
N ASN A 182 9.70 -5.07 -10.79
CA ASN A 182 9.63 -3.71 -11.30
C ASN A 182 9.63 -2.64 -10.20
N LEU A 183 9.21 -2.98 -8.97
CA LEU A 183 9.25 -2.05 -7.85
C LEU A 183 10.67 -1.83 -7.31
N SER A 184 11.64 -2.67 -7.71
CA SER A 184 13.04 -2.57 -7.28
C SER A 184 13.92 -1.70 -8.20
N ASP A 185 13.41 -1.30 -9.37
CA ASP A 185 14.22 -0.69 -10.43
C ASP A 185 14.39 0.83 -10.24
N SER A 186 13.57 1.49 -9.41
CA SER A 186 13.62 2.94 -9.19
C SER A 186 14.45 3.31 -7.95
N SER A 187 15.18 4.43 -8.01
CA SER A 187 15.74 5.08 -6.82
C SER A 187 14.68 5.98 -6.20
N ILE A 188 14.45 5.80 -4.91
CA ILE A 188 13.31 6.42 -4.21
C ILE A 188 13.71 7.07 -2.88
N VAL A 189 15.01 7.20 -2.60
CA VAL A 189 15.51 7.84 -1.37
C VAL A 189 15.04 9.29 -1.29
N GLY A 190 14.67 9.69 -0.08
CA GLY A 190 14.17 11.04 0.22
C GLY A 190 12.68 11.24 -0.04
N LYS A 191 12.05 10.39 -0.86
CA LYS A 191 10.62 10.49 -1.20
C LYS A 191 9.72 10.04 -0.06
N TYR A 192 8.54 10.66 0.04
CA TYR A 192 7.48 10.22 0.94
C TYR A 192 6.49 9.34 0.17
N LEU A 193 6.38 8.07 0.55
CA LEU A 193 5.69 7.05 -0.23
C LEU A 193 4.55 6.40 0.56
N SER A 194 3.50 6.05 -0.17
CA SER A 194 2.43 5.15 0.26
C SER A 194 2.62 3.81 -0.43
N ILE A 195 2.83 2.75 0.36
CA ILE A 195 3.04 1.39 -0.12
C ILE A 195 1.87 0.53 0.35
N THR A 196 1.02 0.10 -0.60
CA THR A 196 -0.18 -0.67 -0.26
C THR A 196 0.07 -2.18 -0.29
N ASN A 197 -0.76 -2.93 0.44
CA ASN A 197 -0.83 -4.40 0.36
C ASN A 197 0.53 -5.11 0.53
N VAL A 198 1.37 -4.61 1.44
CA VAL A 198 2.62 -5.25 1.82
C VAL A 198 2.35 -6.35 2.84
N VAL A 199 3.11 -7.44 2.77
CA VAL A 199 2.98 -8.57 3.68
C VAL A 199 3.99 -8.44 4.82
N VAL A 200 3.53 -8.63 6.05
CA VAL A 200 4.40 -8.66 7.23
C VAL A 200 5.23 -9.93 7.23
N THR A 201 6.54 -9.78 7.32
CA THR A 201 7.53 -10.86 7.35
C THR A 201 8.37 -10.77 8.63
N SER A 202 8.86 -11.92 9.09
CA SER A 202 9.82 -12.00 10.19
C SER A 202 10.97 -12.89 9.77
N PHE A 203 12.19 -12.42 9.98
CA PHE A 203 13.41 -13.18 9.74
C PHE A 203 14.44 -12.82 10.82
N ASN A 204 15.02 -13.81 11.48
CA ASN A 204 15.92 -13.61 12.63
C ASN A 204 15.35 -12.62 13.65
N GLU A 205 14.07 -12.76 14.01
CA GLU A 205 13.34 -11.91 14.96
C GLU A 205 13.14 -10.44 14.53
N GLU A 206 13.66 -10.04 13.36
CA GLU A 206 13.43 -8.72 12.78
C GLU A 206 12.11 -8.72 11.99
N ILE A 207 11.20 -7.81 12.36
CA ILE A 207 9.97 -7.58 11.60
C ILE A 207 10.23 -6.62 10.44
N SER A 208 9.86 -7.07 9.26
CA SER A 208 9.97 -6.34 8.00
C SER A 208 8.68 -6.48 7.21
N VAL A 209 8.56 -5.74 6.11
CA VAL A 209 7.47 -5.92 5.17
C VAL A 209 8.00 -6.19 3.76
N SER A 210 7.23 -6.93 2.97
CA SER A 210 7.57 -7.26 1.59
C SER A 210 6.44 -6.86 0.66
N THR A 211 6.76 -6.31 -0.49
CA THR A 211 5.75 -6.05 -1.52
C THR A 211 5.20 -7.36 -2.09
N THR A 212 3.96 -7.31 -2.57
CA THR A 212 3.26 -8.42 -3.22
C THR A 212 2.90 -8.04 -4.65
N SER A 213 2.30 -8.97 -5.41
CA SER A 213 1.78 -8.66 -6.75
C SER A 213 0.62 -7.65 -6.75
N LYS A 214 0.06 -7.34 -5.58
CA LYS A 214 -1.00 -6.35 -5.39
C LYS A 214 -0.49 -5.04 -4.78
N SER A 215 0.81 -4.94 -4.50
CA SER A 215 1.37 -3.74 -3.93
C SER A 215 1.45 -2.65 -4.98
N ILE A 216 1.00 -1.47 -4.59
CA ILE A 216 1.12 -0.23 -5.35
C ILE A 216 2.03 0.70 -4.56
N LEU A 217 2.99 1.31 -5.26
CA LEU A 217 3.92 2.29 -4.72
C LEU A 217 3.58 3.64 -5.33
N GLU A 218 3.17 4.60 -4.49
CA GLU A 218 2.79 5.95 -4.92
C GLU A 218 3.51 6.98 -4.06
N GLU A 219 4.04 8.01 -4.71
CA GLU A 219 4.54 9.20 -4.01
C GLU A 219 3.36 10.03 -3.51
N CYS A 220 3.46 10.52 -2.28
CA CYS A 220 2.40 11.30 -1.66
C CYS A 220 3.00 12.41 -0.81
N GLU A 221 2.20 13.42 -0.52
CA GLU A 221 2.62 14.53 0.33
C GLU A 221 2.93 14.04 1.75
N PRO A 222 4.06 14.46 2.35
CA PRO A 222 4.35 14.18 3.74
C PRO A 222 3.31 14.83 4.66
N PRO A 223 3.00 14.22 5.82
CA PRO A 223 2.05 14.77 6.77
C PRO A 223 2.60 16.06 7.38
N VAL A 224 1.74 17.07 7.44
CA VAL A 224 2.04 18.32 8.13
C VAL A 224 2.03 18.08 9.64
N SER A 225 3.14 18.41 10.31
CA SER A 225 3.32 18.16 11.74
C SER A 225 3.51 19.47 12.49
N GLN A 226 2.76 19.67 13.57
CA GLN A 226 2.95 20.84 14.43
C GLN A 226 4.00 20.53 15.49
N ILE A 227 5.02 21.38 15.60
CA ILE A 227 6.01 21.32 16.67
C ILE A 227 5.93 22.57 17.55
N HIS A 228 6.26 22.39 18.82
CA HIS A 228 6.41 23.47 19.79
C HIS A 228 7.70 23.26 20.56
N GLY A 229 8.53 24.29 20.67
CA GLY A 229 9.79 24.19 21.38
C GLY A 229 10.54 25.51 21.43
N SER A 230 11.74 25.45 22.00
CA SER A 230 12.60 26.62 22.15
C SER A 230 13.71 26.58 21.11
N ALA A 231 13.74 27.53 20.18
CA ALA A 231 14.92 27.77 19.35
C ALA A 231 16.02 28.35 20.24
N ILE A 232 17.22 27.75 20.20
CA ILE A 232 18.35 28.10 21.07
C ILE A 232 19.59 28.53 20.29
N ALA A 233 19.71 28.11 19.04
CA ALA A 233 20.79 28.50 18.15
C ALA A 233 20.29 28.51 16.70
N PHE A 234 21.05 29.14 15.82
CA PHE A 234 20.72 29.19 14.41
C PHE A 234 21.98 29.23 13.54
N GLU A 235 21.83 28.76 12.31
CA GLU A 235 22.81 28.93 11.23
C GLU A 235 22.08 29.54 10.03
N LYS A 236 22.61 30.64 9.49
CA LYS A 236 22.04 31.34 8.35
C LYS A 236 22.73 30.91 7.06
N THR A 237 21.94 30.59 6.04
CA THR A 237 22.38 30.38 4.66
C THR A 237 21.83 31.49 3.76
N GLU A 238 22.02 31.43 2.44
CA GLU A 238 21.51 32.46 1.52
C GLU A 238 19.97 32.54 1.49
N LEU A 239 19.28 31.42 1.66
CA LEU A 239 17.82 31.33 1.49
C LEU A 239 17.08 30.89 2.77
N ASN A 240 17.75 30.16 3.65
CA ASN A 240 17.16 29.54 4.82
C ASN A 240 17.95 29.82 6.09
N ILE A 241 17.27 29.73 7.23
CA ILE A 241 17.84 29.69 8.57
C ILE A 241 17.57 28.31 9.15
N SER A 242 18.63 27.61 9.54
CA SER A 242 18.58 26.36 10.27
C SER A 242 18.49 26.65 11.75
N LEU A 243 17.32 26.48 12.36
CA LEU A 243 17.10 26.67 13.80
C LEU A 243 17.36 25.37 14.55
N LEU A 244 18.29 25.40 15.51
CA LEU A 244 18.44 24.34 16.50
C LEU A 244 17.40 24.56 17.61
N MET A 245 16.45 23.64 17.71
CA MET A 245 15.38 23.70 18.70
C MET A 245 15.54 22.60 19.75
N ASN A 246 15.22 22.94 21.00
CA ASN A 246 14.91 21.98 22.05
C ASN A 246 13.41 21.71 22.05
N VAL A 247 13.03 20.47 21.77
CA VAL A 247 11.66 19.96 21.81
C VAL A 247 11.64 18.78 22.78
N HIS A 248 11.02 18.96 23.95
CA HIS A 248 10.90 17.91 24.98
C HIS A 248 12.25 17.23 25.34
N ASP A 249 13.32 18.01 25.54
CA ASP A 249 14.68 17.55 25.86
C ASP A 249 15.42 16.82 24.72
N GLU A 250 14.86 16.81 23.51
CA GLU A 250 15.55 16.41 22.28
C GLU A 250 15.95 17.64 21.46
N TYR A 251 17.16 17.62 20.90
CA TYR A 251 17.69 18.69 20.06
C TYR A 251 17.61 18.30 18.58
N ALA A 252 16.90 19.10 17.79
CA ALA A 252 16.74 18.90 16.36
C ALA A 252 16.87 20.21 15.60
N THR A 253 17.35 20.13 14.37
CA THR A 253 17.49 21.29 13.47
C THR A 253 16.33 21.34 12.49
N TYR A 254 15.74 22.53 12.31
CA TYR A 254 14.65 22.79 11.39
C TYR A 254 15.01 23.91 10.42
N GLU A 255 14.78 23.69 9.13
CA GLU A 255 15.04 24.70 8.11
C GLU A 255 13.85 25.63 7.95
N VAL A 256 14.08 26.94 8.03
CA VAL A 256 13.04 27.95 7.90
C VAL A 256 13.43 28.95 6.82
N PRO A 257 12.58 29.20 5.81
CA PRO A 257 12.84 30.25 4.84
C PRO A 257 13.06 31.61 5.51
N ILE A 258 14.09 32.35 5.09
CA ILE A 258 14.47 33.65 5.70
C ILE A 258 13.29 34.62 5.73
N CYS A 259 12.50 34.66 4.63
CA CYS A 259 11.34 35.53 4.52
C CYS A 259 10.26 35.24 5.58
N MET A 260 10.11 33.97 6.01
CA MET A 260 9.12 33.60 7.01
C MET A 260 9.53 34.08 8.40
N ILE A 261 10.79 33.89 8.80
CA ILE A 261 11.28 34.38 10.10
C ILE A 261 11.26 35.91 10.14
N ALA A 262 11.69 36.57 9.06
CA ALA A 262 11.66 38.03 8.94
C ALA A 262 10.24 38.58 9.19
N ALA A 263 9.25 37.98 8.51
CA ALA A 263 7.84 38.35 8.69
C ALA A 263 7.33 38.06 10.11
N ALA A 264 7.75 36.95 10.71
CA ALA A 264 7.31 36.56 12.04
C ALA A 264 7.93 37.41 13.17
N LEU A 265 9.14 37.94 12.96
CA LEU A 265 9.83 38.84 13.89
C LEU A 265 9.61 40.33 13.58
N ASP A 266 8.85 40.65 12.54
CA ASP A 266 8.60 42.02 12.04
C ASP A 266 9.91 42.80 11.77
N CYS A 267 10.86 42.15 11.09
CA CYS A 267 12.16 42.73 10.75
C CYS A 267 12.54 42.51 9.27
N ASN A 268 13.54 43.25 8.79
CA ASN A 268 14.07 43.06 7.44
C ASN A 268 14.95 41.80 7.37
N THR A 269 15.04 41.20 6.18
CA THR A 269 15.88 40.01 5.95
C THR A 269 17.38 40.28 6.17
N GLU A 270 17.82 41.54 6.07
CA GLU A 270 19.21 41.95 6.32
C GLU A 270 19.53 41.98 7.83
N ASP A 271 18.56 42.36 8.67
CA ASP A 271 18.71 42.54 10.12
C ASP A 271 18.42 41.25 10.91
N ILE A 272 17.95 40.20 10.23
CA ILE A 272 17.44 38.97 10.84
C ILE A 272 18.46 38.26 11.74
N GLU A 273 19.74 38.34 11.39
CA GLU A 273 20.82 37.69 12.13
C GLU A 273 21.04 38.38 13.48
N THR A 274 21.02 39.71 13.48
CA THR A 274 21.10 40.52 14.70
C THR A 274 19.86 40.33 15.57
N GLU A 275 18.66 40.30 14.96
CA GLU A 275 17.42 40.09 15.73
C GLU A 275 17.40 38.69 16.37
N LEU A 276 17.81 37.63 15.66
CA LEU A 276 17.90 36.30 16.25
C LEU A 276 18.94 36.25 17.40
N GLN A 277 20.13 36.84 17.21
CA GLN A 277 21.17 36.88 18.25
C GLN A 277 20.70 37.55 19.55
N ASN A 278 19.91 38.63 19.43
CA ASN A 278 19.46 39.40 20.58
C ASN A 278 18.29 38.76 21.35
N ASN A 279 17.53 37.88 20.71
CA ASN A 279 16.27 37.38 21.27
C ASN A 279 16.26 35.87 21.52
N LEU A 280 17.32 35.15 21.16
CA LEU A 280 17.45 33.74 21.54
C LEU A 280 17.65 33.61 23.06
N PRO A 281 17.00 32.64 23.72
CA PRO A 281 16.12 31.63 23.13
C PRO A 281 14.71 32.15 22.76
N LEU A 282 14.13 31.62 21.68
CA LEU A 282 12.78 31.98 21.20
C LEU A 282 11.82 30.80 21.37
N GLN A 283 10.62 31.06 21.90
CA GLN A 283 9.54 30.07 21.92
C GLN A 283 8.85 30.04 20.55
N CYS A 284 8.91 28.88 19.91
CA CYS A 284 8.50 28.69 18.53
C CYS A 284 7.41 27.62 18.42
N SER A 285 6.40 27.89 17.61
CA SER A 285 5.41 26.91 17.16
C SER A 285 5.40 26.90 15.64
N PHE A 286 5.71 25.76 15.03
CA PHE A 286 5.82 25.63 13.58
C PHE A 286 4.93 24.52 13.05
N ILE A 287 4.46 24.67 11.83
CA ILE A 287 3.94 23.58 11.00
C ILE A 287 5.07 23.17 10.05
N LEU A 288 5.44 21.90 10.13
CA LEU A 288 6.51 21.31 9.37
C LEU A 288 5.97 20.49 8.22
N LYS A 289 6.70 20.56 7.11
CA LYS A 289 6.70 19.57 6.06
C LYS A 289 8.08 18.94 6.02
N ASP A 290 8.19 17.68 6.45
CA ASP A 290 9.46 17.00 6.76
C ASP A 290 10.28 17.73 7.85
N SER A 291 11.34 18.44 7.44
CA SER A 291 12.26 19.20 8.30
C SER A 291 12.21 20.70 8.01
N THR A 292 11.41 21.09 7.02
CA THR A 292 11.25 22.48 6.58
C THR A 292 9.98 23.04 7.17
N VAL A 293 10.07 24.22 7.77
CA VAL A 293 8.92 24.97 8.27
C VAL A 293 8.11 25.48 7.08
N GLU A 294 6.85 25.07 7.01
CA GLU A 294 5.89 25.51 6.01
C GLU A 294 5.05 26.69 6.53
N GLU A 295 4.80 26.74 7.84
CA GLU A 295 4.10 27.85 8.49
C GLU A 295 4.66 28.12 9.90
N ILE A 296 4.81 29.40 10.25
CA ILE A 296 5.13 29.83 11.62
C ILE A 296 3.82 30.21 12.31
N ILE A 297 3.39 29.42 13.29
CA ILE A 297 2.19 29.69 14.08
C ILE A 297 2.47 30.79 15.10
N SER A 298 3.62 30.72 15.77
CA SER A 298 4.04 31.72 16.74
C SER A 298 5.55 31.72 16.91
N ILE A 299 6.14 32.91 17.03
CA ILE A 299 7.50 33.10 17.53
C ILE A 299 7.43 34.18 18.61
N THR A 300 7.90 33.86 19.81
CA THR A 300 7.83 34.78 20.95
C THR A 300 9.14 34.82 21.70
N LYS A 301 9.50 36.04 22.13
CA LYS A 301 10.70 36.31 22.91
C LYS A 301 10.53 35.66 24.29
N SER A 302 11.52 34.86 24.71
CA SER A 302 11.51 34.33 26.07
C SER A 302 11.66 35.53 27.02
N SER A 303 10.69 35.70 27.92
CA SER A 303 10.68 36.77 28.93
C SER A 303 11.76 36.57 29.99
#